data_AF-A0ABD2YVK6-F1
#
_entry.id   AF-A0ABD2YVK6-F1
#
_cell.length_a   1.000
_cell.length_b   1.000
_cell.length_c   1.000
_cell.angle_alpha   90.00
_cell.angle_beta   90.00
_cell.angle_gamma   90.00
#
_symmetry.space_group_name_H-M   'P 1'
#
loop_
_entity.id
_entity.type
_entity.pdbx_description
1 polymer ?
#
loop_
_entity_poly.entity_id
_entity_poly.type
_entity_poly.pdbx_seq_one_letter_code
_entity_poly.pdbx_strand_id
1 'polypeptide(L)'
;MDFYGQKGLVEAINIKVPHAVNRKCCRHILSNFRCKYLRVMLNKLFSRAVRSYTEQGLKEAMAQMKDLKLEAYEWLCKIPFEFWTRHAFQANLKNDHIIDNIAESLNKWVGVLRGKPILILMKTLRSKGNE
;
A
#
# COMPACT_ATOMS: atom_id res chain seq x y z
N MET A 1 -5.63 17.04 -3.73
CA MET A 1 -5.65 15.68 -3.15
C MET A 1 -4.54 14.89 -3.81
N ASP A 2 -3.37 14.83 -3.19
CA ASP A 2 -2.23 14.10 -3.73
C ASP A 2 -2.37 12.61 -3.39
N PHE A 3 -2.75 11.84 -4.41
CA PHE A 3 -2.67 10.37 -4.40
C PHE A 3 -1.23 9.85 -4.44
N TYR A 4 -0.27 10.76 -4.57
CA TYR A 4 1.13 10.50 -4.86
C TYR A 4 1.93 10.61 -3.57
N GLY A 5 2.72 9.58 -3.25
CA GLY A 5 3.95 9.81 -2.50
C GLY A 5 4.69 11.00 -3.11
N GLN A 6 5.36 11.78 -2.26
CA GLN A 6 5.97 13.09 -2.58
C GLN A 6 6.44 13.15 -4.05
N LYS A 7 5.91 14.10 -4.85
CA LYS A 7 6.16 14.19 -6.30
C LYS A 7 7.65 14.11 -6.67
N GLY A 8 8.53 14.68 -5.83
CA GLY A 8 9.98 14.60 -6.02
C GLY A 8 10.59 13.20 -5.82
N LEU A 9 9.94 12.32 -5.05
CA LEU A 9 10.43 10.96 -4.81
C LEU A 9 10.25 10.06 -6.03
N VAL A 10 9.09 10.11 -6.69
CA VAL A 10 8.83 9.31 -7.90
C VAL A 10 9.78 9.72 -9.02
N GLU A 11 9.98 11.03 -9.18
CA GLU A 11 10.91 11.59 -10.17
C GLU A 11 12.35 11.14 -9.90
N ALA A 12 12.80 11.23 -8.65
CA ALA A 12 14.14 10.80 -8.26
C ALA A 12 14.36 9.28 -8.48
N ILE A 13 13.34 8.45 -8.22
CA ILE A 13 13.40 7.01 -8.47
C ILE A 13 13.52 6.73 -9.97
N ASN A 14 12.73 7.40 -10.81
CA ASN A 14 12.79 7.23 -12.26
C ASN A 14 14.16 7.63 -12.84
N ILE A 15 14.77 8.70 -12.30
CA ILE A 15 16.08 9.17 -12.76
C ILE A 15 17.21 8.25 -12.29
N LYS A 16 17.17 7.78 -11.03
CA LYS A 16 18.29 7.06 -10.42
C LYS A 16 18.22 5.55 -10.59
N VAL A 17 17.01 4.98 -10.68
CA VAL A 17 16.77 3.53 -10.79
C VAL A 17 15.61 3.26 -11.77
N PRO A 18 15.81 3.53 -13.08
CA PRO A 18 14.73 3.49 -14.08
C PRO A 18 14.09 2.11 -14.26
N HIS A 19 14.80 1.03 -13.92
CA HIS A 19 14.28 -0.34 -13.99
C HIS A 19 13.48 -0.76 -12.75
N ALA A 20 13.38 0.09 -11.73
CA ALA A 20 12.62 -0.21 -10.52
C ALA A 20 11.11 -0.06 -10.76
N VAL A 21 10.34 -1.07 -10.36
CA VAL A 21 8.88 -1.02 -10.42
C VAL A 21 8.35 -0.08 -9.33
N ASN A 22 7.78 1.04 -9.75
CA ASN A 22 7.16 2.02 -8.85
C ASN A 22 5.81 1.53 -8.30
N ARG A 23 5.82 0.87 -7.15
CA ARG A 23 4.60 0.41 -6.47
C ARG A 23 3.96 1.51 -5.64
N LYS A 24 2.63 1.52 -5.57
CA LYS A 24 1.90 2.37 -4.63
C LYS A 24 1.58 1.54 -3.39
N CYS A 25 1.87 2.10 -2.22
CA CYS A 25 1.59 1.41 -0.96
C CYS A 25 0.08 1.28 -0.76
N CYS A 26 -0.42 0.04 -0.70
CA CYS A 26 -1.84 -0.26 -0.48
C CYS A 26 -2.37 0.33 0.83
N ARG A 27 -1.51 0.48 1.85
CA ARG A 27 -1.86 1.12 3.13
C ARG A 27 -2.16 2.61 2.96
N HIS A 28 -1.37 3.33 2.16
CA HIS A 28 -1.62 4.73 1.85
C HIS A 28 -2.91 4.91 1.04
N ILE A 29 -3.13 4.03 0.04
CA ILE A 29 -4.37 4.03 -0.73
C ILE A 29 -5.56 3.75 0.20
N LEU A 30 -5.47 2.75 1.08
CA LEU A 30 -6.50 2.43 2.08
C LEU A 30 -6.72 3.60 3.06
N SER A 31 -5.67 4.26 3.52
CA SER A 31 -5.78 5.41 4.43
C SER A 31 -6.56 6.55 3.77
N ASN A 32 -6.17 6.92 2.55
CA ASN A 32 -6.85 7.94 1.77
C ASN A 32 -8.31 7.54 1.46
N PHE A 33 -8.51 6.27 1.14
CA PHE A 33 -9.84 5.71 0.87
C PHE A 33 -10.73 5.76 2.13
N ARG A 34 -10.19 5.42 3.32
CA ARG A 34 -10.90 5.50 4.61
C ARG A 34 -11.26 6.93 5.00
N CYS A 35 -10.38 7.89 4.74
CA CYS A 35 -10.67 9.30 4.96
C CYS A 35 -11.83 9.80 4.09
N LYS A 36 -11.99 9.24 2.88
CA LYS A 36 -13.02 9.67 1.92
C LYS A 36 -14.33 8.87 2.01
N TYR A 37 -14.25 7.60 2.40
CA TYR A 37 -15.38 6.68 2.46
C TYR A 37 -15.37 5.91 3.79
N LEU A 38 -16.05 6.48 4.80
CA LEU A 38 -16.15 5.96 6.18
C LEU A 38 -17.11 4.76 6.31
N ARG A 39 -16.92 3.69 5.52
CA ARG A 39 -17.72 2.45 5.63
C ARG A 39 -16.86 1.20 5.79
N VAL A 40 -17.11 0.45 6.87
CA VAL A 40 -16.42 -0.82 7.19
C VAL A 40 -16.53 -1.83 6.04
N MET A 41 -17.69 -1.91 5.38
CA MET A 41 -17.92 -2.79 4.22
C MET A 41 -17.02 -2.43 3.02
N LEU A 42 -16.86 -1.14 2.70
CA LEU A 42 -15.99 -0.70 1.60
C LEU A 42 -14.52 -1.03 1.91
N ASN A 43 -14.09 -0.92 3.17
CA ASN A 43 -12.73 -1.30 3.58
C ASN A 43 -12.48 -2.81 3.44
N LYS A 44 -13.49 -3.64 3.77
CA LYS A 44 -13.41 -5.10 3.58
C LYS A 44 -13.29 -5.45 2.10
N LEU A 45 -14.09 -4.81 1.24
CA LEU A 45 -14.03 -5.02 -0.21
C LEU A 45 -12.71 -4.54 -0.82
N PHE A 46 -12.21 -3.38 -0.39
CA PHE A 46 -10.88 -2.91 -0.78
C PHE A 46 -9.79 -3.91 -0.38
N SER A 47 -9.84 -4.40 0.86
CA SER A 47 -8.87 -5.40 1.34
C SER A 47 -8.95 -6.70 0.53
N ARG A 48 -10.16 -7.13 0.14
CA ARG A 48 -10.38 -8.30 -0.72
C ARG A 48 -9.80 -8.08 -2.13
N ALA A 49 -10.03 -6.91 -2.71
CA ALA A 49 -9.47 -6.51 -4.01
C ALA A 49 -7.94 -6.50 -4.00
N VAL A 50 -7.31 -5.89 -2.98
CA VAL A 50 -5.85 -5.83 -2.83
C VAL A 50 -5.24 -7.23 -2.70
N ARG A 51 -5.84 -8.09 -1.87
CA ARG A 51 -5.32 -9.43 -1.54
C ARG A 51 -5.62 -10.48 -2.61
N SER A 52 -6.47 -10.19 -3.59
CA SER A 52 -6.87 -11.16 -4.61
C SER A 52 -5.67 -11.72 -5.36
N TYR A 53 -5.60 -13.05 -5.48
CA TYR A 53 -4.58 -13.76 -6.24
C TYR A 53 -4.91 -13.86 -7.73
N THR A 54 -6.17 -13.62 -8.10
CA THR A 54 -6.69 -13.71 -9.47
C THR A 54 -7.31 -12.38 -9.89
N GLU A 55 -7.27 -12.11 -11.20
CA GLU A 55 -7.98 -10.97 -11.80
C GLU A 55 -9.49 -11.08 -11.58
N GLN A 56 -10.03 -12.29 -11.62
CA GLN A 56 -11.45 -12.54 -11.36
C GLN A 56 -11.86 -12.13 -9.94
N GLY A 57 -11.10 -12.52 -8.90
CA GLY A 57 -11.42 -12.13 -7.52
C GLY A 57 -11.29 -10.62 -7.28
N LEU A 58 -10.43 -9.93 -8.04
CA LEU A 58 -10.40 -8.46 -8.06
C LEU A 58 -11.70 -7.91 -8.67
N LYS A 59 -12.08 -8.38 -9.87
CA LYS A 59 -13.28 -7.92 -10.58
C LYS A 59 -14.54 -8.09 -9.74
N GLU A 60 -14.68 -9.22 -9.05
CA GLU A 60 -15.80 -9.48 -8.14
C GLU A 60 -15.85 -8.52 -6.95
N ALA A 61 -14.69 -8.21 -6.34
CA ALA A 61 -14.61 -7.22 -5.26
C ALA A 61 -14.93 -5.80 -5.74
N MET A 62 -14.48 -5.43 -6.93
CA MET A 62 -14.76 -4.13 -7.54
C MET A 62 -16.22 -3.99 -7.97
N ALA A 63 -16.84 -5.06 -8.48
CA ALA A 63 -18.27 -5.08 -8.81
C ALA A 63 -19.13 -4.88 -7.56
N GLN A 64 -18.87 -5.64 -6.48
CA GLN A 64 -19.58 -5.45 -5.21
C GLN A 64 -19.37 -4.05 -4.62
N MET A 65 -18.19 -3.45 -4.84
CA MET A 65 -17.94 -2.07 -4.43
C MET A 65 -18.75 -1.07 -5.25
N LYS A 66 -18.87 -1.30 -6.57
CA LYS A 66 -19.68 -0.48 -7.48
C LYS A 66 -21.15 -0.48 -7.07
N ASP A 67 -21.68 -1.66 -6.74
CA ASP A 67 -23.07 -1.83 -6.32
C ASP A 67 -23.35 -1.11 -4.98
N LEU A 68 -22.38 -1.10 -4.06
CA LEU A 68 -22.51 -0.40 -2.79
C LEU A 68 -22.33 1.11 -2.91
N LYS A 69 -21.36 1.56 -3.72
CA LYS A 69 -21.03 2.97 -3.91
C LYS A 69 -20.20 3.19 -5.18
N LEU A 70 -20.86 3.65 -6.24
CA LEU A 70 -20.24 3.98 -7.52
C LEU A 70 -19.04 4.94 -7.39
N GLU A 71 -19.18 6.00 -6.60
CA GLU A 71 -18.11 6.99 -6.38
C GLU A 71 -16.82 6.37 -5.82
N ALA A 72 -16.92 5.34 -4.99
CA ALA A 72 -15.79 4.66 -4.39
C ALA A 72 -15.08 3.78 -5.42
N TYR A 73 -15.85 3.11 -6.28
CA TYR A 73 -15.34 2.36 -7.43
C TYR A 73 -14.60 3.28 -8.40
N GLU A 74 -15.21 4.40 -8.81
CA GLU A 74 -14.60 5.36 -9.74
C GLU A 74 -13.32 5.97 -9.18
N TRP A 75 -13.28 6.22 -7.87
CA TRP A 75 -12.08 6.72 -7.20
C TRP A 75 -10.91 5.73 -7.29
N LEU A 76 -11.18 4.43 -7.12
CA LEU A 76 -10.15 3.38 -7.25
C LEU A 76 -9.73 3.15 -8.69
N CYS A 77 -10.65 3.24 -9.65
CA CYS A 77 -10.33 3.09 -11.07
C CYS A 77 -9.39 4.18 -11.61
N LYS A 78 -9.22 5.31 -10.89
CA LYS A 78 -8.20 6.32 -11.20
C LYS A 78 -6.78 5.85 -10.93
N ILE A 79 -6.61 4.79 -10.15
CA ILE A 79 -5.31 4.20 -9.82
C ILE A 79 -5.20 2.86 -10.56
N PRO A 80 -4.25 2.69 -11.51
CA PRO A 80 -4.09 1.43 -12.21
C PRO A 80 -3.89 0.25 -11.25
N PHE A 81 -4.64 -0.84 -11.47
CA PHE A 81 -4.67 -2.00 -10.57
C PHE A 81 -3.29 -2.64 -10.36
N GLU A 82 -2.42 -2.57 -11.38
CA GLU A 82 -1.04 -3.06 -11.36
C GLU A 82 -0.20 -2.48 -10.21
N PHE A 83 -0.54 -1.28 -9.74
CA PHE A 83 0.23 -0.61 -8.70
C PHE A 83 -0.14 -1.03 -7.27
N TRP A 84 -1.29 -1.67 -7.07
CA TRP A 84 -1.85 -1.90 -5.73
C TRP A 84 -2.58 -3.23 -5.52
N THR A 85 -2.63 -4.09 -6.53
CA THR A 85 -3.30 -5.39 -6.43
C THR A 85 -2.29 -6.54 -6.54
N ARG A 86 -2.47 -7.56 -5.69
CA ARG A 86 -1.53 -8.68 -5.59
C ARG A 86 -1.47 -9.53 -6.86
N HIS A 87 -2.60 -9.78 -7.51
CA HIS A 87 -2.65 -10.62 -8.71
C HIS A 87 -1.79 -10.08 -9.86
N ALA A 88 -1.64 -8.75 -9.94
CA ALA A 88 -0.86 -8.07 -10.96
C ALA A 88 0.64 -7.99 -10.64
N PHE A 89 1.08 -8.49 -9.48
CA PHE A 89 2.50 -8.55 -9.14
C PHE A 89 3.21 -9.71 -9.84
N GLN A 90 4.42 -9.45 -10.32
CA GLN A 90 5.32 -10.49 -10.82
C GLN A 90 5.51 -11.59 -9.77
N ALA A 91 5.53 -12.85 -10.21
CA ALA A 91 5.51 -14.02 -9.35
C ALA A 91 6.64 -14.03 -8.30
N ASN A 92 7.82 -13.52 -8.66
CA ASN A 92 9.00 -13.33 -7.80
C ASN A 92 8.82 -12.29 -6.68
N LEU A 93 7.77 -11.48 -6.73
CA LEU A 93 7.53 -10.36 -5.82
C LEU A 93 6.17 -10.46 -5.10
N LYS A 94 5.51 -11.62 -5.18
CA LYS A 94 4.23 -11.94 -4.50
C LYS A 94 4.45 -12.26 -3.01
N ASN A 95 4.87 -11.29 -2.21
CA ASN A 95 4.98 -11.45 -0.75
C ASN A 95 3.58 -11.36 -0.08
N ASP A 96 3.35 -12.01 1.07
CA ASP A 96 2.14 -11.85 1.90
C ASP A 96 2.06 -10.47 2.58
N HIS A 97 3.19 -9.80 2.74
CA HIS A 97 3.31 -8.50 3.43
C HIS A 97 2.87 -7.27 2.60
N ILE A 98 1.96 -7.44 1.64
CA ILE A 98 1.49 -6.37 0.72
C ILE A 98 0.80 -5.20 1.45
N ILE A 99 0.44 -5.41 2.72
CA ILE A 99 -0.31 -4.46 3.55
C ILE A 99 0.57 -3.91 4.68
N ASP A 100 1.56 -4.66 5.10
CA ASP A 100 2.59 -4.25 6.05
C ASP A 100 3.90 -4.11 5.29
N ASN A 101 3.99 -3.03 4.51
CA ASN A 101 5.25 -2.62 3.93
C ASN A 101 6.25 -2.45 5.08
N ILE A 102 7.21 -3.39 5.17
CA ILE A 102 8.29 -3.39 6.16
C ILE A 102 8.96 -2.02 6.21
N ALA A 103 9.06 -1.33 5.07
CA ALA A 103 9.63 0.01 4.98
C ALA A 103 8.85 1.06 5.80
N GLU A 104 7.53 0.93 5.97
CA GLU A 104 6.75 1.87 6.79
C GLU A 104 6.81 1.56 8.28
N SER A 105 6.81 0.28 8.69
CA SER A 105 7.10 -0.08 10.08
C SER A 105 8.50 0.40 10.46
N LEU A 106 9.47 0.20 9.57
CA LEU A 106 10.83 0.70 9.71
C LEU A 106 10.86 2.24 9.75
N ASN A 107 10.16 2.94 8.85
CA ASN A 107 10.11 4.41 8.83
C ASN A 107 9.43 4.99 10.08
N LYS A 108 8.39 4.32 10.60
CA LYS A 108 7.74 4.71 11.85
C LYS A 108 8.68 4.55 13.04
N TRP A 109 9.44 3.45 13.09
CA TRP A 109 10.46 3.25 14.12
C TRP A 109 11.60 4.26 13.99
N VAL A 110 12.13 4.47 12.78
CA VAL A 110 13.19 5.43 12.50
C VAL A 110 12.74 6.87 12.77
N GLY A 111 11.47 7.21 12.56
CA GLY A 111 10.92 8.52 12.92
C GLY A 111 10.99 8.81 14.42
N VAL A 112 10.71 7.80 15.25
CA VAL A 112 10.80 7.88 16.73
C VAL A 112 12.26 7.83 17.22
N LEU A 113 13.13 7.19 16.43
CA LEU A 113 14.54 6.99 16.78
C LEU A 113 15.47 8.01 16.10
N ARG A 114 14.93 8.96 15.32
CA ARG A 114 15.69 10.03 14.66
C ARG A 114 16.31 10.92 15.73
N GLY A 115 17.64 10.89 15.82
CA GLY A 115 18.42 11.60 16.84
C GLY A 115 18.88 10.74 18.01
N LYS A 116 18.52 9.45 18.07
CA LYS A 116 19.05 8.53 19.09
C LYS A 116 20.34 7.84 18.59
N PRO A 117 21.28 7.51 19.49
CA PRO A 117 22.48 6.75 19.14
C PRO A 117 22.14 5.45 18.41
N ILE A 118 22.97 5.07 17.43
CA ILE A 118 22.78 3.87 16.60
C ILE A 118 22.61 2.58 17.42
N LEU A 119 23.23 2.52 18.60
CA LEU A 119 23.09 1.44 19.58
C LEU A 119 21.66 1.31 20.14
N ILE A 120 20.98 2.42 20.42
CA ILE A 120 19.58 2.40 20.86
C ILE A 120 18.68 1.96 19.72
N LEU A 121 18.95 2.42 18.50
CA LEU A 121 18.21 2.04 17.31
C LEU A 121 18.28 0.52 17.07
N MET A 122 19.49 -0.08 17.12
CA MET A 122 19.68 -1.52 16.97
C MET A 122 19.04 -2.34 18.09
N LYS A 123 19.09 -1.89 19.35
CA LYS A 123 18.44 -2.58 20.46
C LYS A 123 16.91 -2.60 20.31
N THR A 124 16.32 -1.47 19.94
CA THR A 124 14.86 -1.35 19.75
C THR A 124 14.37 -2.20 18.57
N LEU A 125 15.13 -2.25 17.47
CA LEU A 125 14.82 -3.12 16.33
C LEU A 125 14.87 -4.60 16.73
N ARG A 126 15.88 -5.01 17.50
CA ARG A 126 16.02 -6.40 17.98
C ARG A 126 14.88 -6.83 18.91
N SER A 127 14.41 -5.94 19.78
CA SER A 127 13.28 -6.25 20.67
C SER A 127 11.94 -6.36 19.93
N LYS A 128 11.77 -5.64 18.81
CA LYS A 128 10.51 -5.59 18.05
C LYS A 128 10.33 -6.72 17.04
N GLY A 129 11.38 -7.48 16.73
CA GLY A 129 11.32 -8.66 15.86
C GLY A 129 11.00 -9.98 16.58
N ASN A 130 10.82 -9.95 17.91
CA ASN A 130 10.58 -11.12 18.76
C ASN A 130 9.15 -11.14 19.37
N GLU A 131 8.27 -10.26 18.91
CA GLU A 131 6.83 -10.20 19.24
C GLU A 131 6.01 -10.63 18.02
#